data_AF-A0AAD7MQ53-F1
#
_entry.id   AF-A0AAD7MQ53-F1
#
_cell.length_a   1.000
_cell.length_b   1.000
_cell.length_c   1.000
_cell.angle_alpha   90.00
_cell.angle_beta   90.00
_cell.angle_gamma   90.00
#
_symmetry.space_group_name_H-M   'P 1'
#
loop_
_entity.id
_entity.type
_entity.pdbx_description
1 polymer ?
#
loop_
_entity_poly.entity_id
_entity_poly.type
_entity_poly.pdbx_seq_one_letter_code
_entity_poly.pdbx_strand_id
1 'polypeptide(L)'
;MLDFGLTLWVREMRPEVAREVSVLNPYILRGFIDSGYNMISRLVKKKGGDLFFKKFTLIPANVDNMHWVLAILHPVRGRKDEDDKMASLFGPILEDEGVEERVRVTEFGGVSERARGKQKASVMEADVDNGGEVHRAHVYILDSLCERLGFQLNNAHQDVVTHIEELLNRVAQEHCRGWGLIEAIGKAVRVCAETGGRERLRRVGLHLARVFLKNPARFCYLMTADGRGTSAEDVGRDWQAEEFTNLRGVLLERIEEMVAAREREEADGLE
;
A
#
# COMPACT_ATOMS: atom_id res chain seq x y z
N MET A 1 1.47 8.79 15.77
CA MET A 1 1.89 7.39 16.02
C MET A 1 2.04 6.60 14.73
N LEU A 2 1.02 6.53 13.86
CA LEU A 2 1.12 5.78 12.59
C LEU A 2 2.29 6.23 11.69
N ASP A 3 2.41 7.54 11.44
CA ASP A 3 3.53 8.11 10.64
C ASP A 3 4.91 7.79 11.23
N PHE A 4 5.06 7.98 12.55
CA PHE A 4 6.27 7.63 13.28
C PHE A 4 6.59 6.14 13.16
N GLY A 5 5.63 5.25 13.42
CA GLY A 5 5.84 3.81 13.38
C GLY A 5 6.20 3.30 11.99
N LEU A 6 5.56 3.80 10.93
CA LEU A 6 5.92 3.45 9.55
C LEU A 6 7.33 3.91 9.21
N THR A 7 7.70 5.13 9.60
CA THR A 7 9.05 5.67 9.38
C THR A 7 10.10 4.88 10.16
N LEU A 8 9.80 4.51 11.40
CA LEU A 8 10.64 3.67 12.25
C LEU A 8 10.87 2.32 11.57
N TRP A 9 9.81 1.62 11.15
CA TRP A 9 9.94 0.33 10.48
C TRP A 9 10.79 0.41 9.23
N VAL A 10 10.57 1.39 8.35
CA VAL A 10 11.42 1.56 7.15
C VAL A 10 12.88 1.82 7.51
N ARG A 11 13.17 2.57 8.59
CA ARG A 11 14.54 2.84 9.05
C ARG A 11 15.23 1.60 9.61
N GLU A 12 14.48 0.69 10.22
CA GLU A 12 14.99 -0.56 10.79
C GLU A 12 15.13 -1.69 9.77
N MET A 13 14.62 -1.50 8.56
CA MET A 13 14.77 -2.45 7.48
C MET A 13 16.21 -2.58 7.01
N ARG A 14 16.49 -3.73 6.39
CA ARG A 14 17.70 -3.92 5.57
C ARG A 14 17.85 -2.77 4.56
N PRO A 15 19.05 -2.17 4.40
CA PRO A 15 19.25 -1.01 3.53
C PRO A 15 18.75 -1.21 2.09
N GLU A 16 18.80 -2.43 1.58
CA GLU A 16 18.33 -2.79 0.24
C GLU A 16 16.82 -2.57 0.12
N VAL A 17 16.04 -3.02 1.11
CA VAL A 17 14.59 -2.84 1.16
C VAL A 17 14.24 -1.37 1.38
N ALA A 18 14.95 -0.68 2.28
CA ALA A 18 14.72 0.73 2.57
C ALA A 18 14.92 1.64 1.34
N ARG A 19 15.79 1.26 0.39
CA ARG A 19 15.95 1.99 -0.88
C ARG A 19 14.76 1.83 -1.82
N GLU A 20 14.07 0.70 -1.75
CA GLU A 20 12.93 0.35 -2.61
C GLU A 20 11.58 0.86 -2.08
N VAL A 21 11.49 1.21 -0.80
CA VAL A 21 10.25 1.60 -0.14
C VAL A 21 10.23 3.09 0.20
N SER A 22 9.06 3.72 0.06
CA SER A 22 8.75 5.03 0.66
C SER A 22 7.51 4.95 1.56
N VAL A 23 7.40 5.90 2.48
CA VAL A 23 6.20 6.10 3.29
C VAL A 23 5.66 7.49 2.98
N LEU A 24 4.39 7.53 2.56
CA LEU A 24 3.66 8.78 2.42
C LEU A 24 3.13 9.16 3.80
N ASN A 25 3.35 10.42 4.18
CA ASN A 25 2.80 10.93 5.42
C ASN A 25 1.25 10.97 5.30
N PRO A 26 0.49 10.51 6.31
CA PRO A 26 -0.97 10.46 6.26
C PRO A 26 -1.65 11.80 5.99
N TYR A 27 -1.00 12.91 6.35
CA TYR A 27 -1.51 14.26 6.10
C TYR A 27 -1.44 14.67 4.62
N ILE A 28 -0.66 13.99 3.78
CA ILE A 28 -0.57 14.31 2.36
C ILE A 28 -1.84 13.89 1.64
N LEU A 29 -2.24 12.60 1.75
CA LEU A 29 -3.49 12.16 1.12
C LEU A 29 -4.68 12.88 1.74
N ARG A 30 -4.66 13.09 3.07
CA ARG A 30 -5.75 13.82 3.74
C ARG A 30 -5.85 15.28 3.30
N GLY A 31 -4.73 16.00 3.26
CA GLY A 31 -4.67 17.39 2.82
C GLY A 31 -5.03 17.56 1.35
N PHE A 32 -4.70 16.56 0.51
CA PHE A 32 -5.15 16.49 -0.87
C PHE A 32 -6.68 16.41 -0.97
N ILE A 33 -7.30 15.49 -0.21
CA ILE A 33 -8.75 15.30 -0.21
C ILE A 33 -9.46 16.56 0.32
N ASP A 34 -9.00 17.09 1.45
CA ASP A 34 -9.68 18.20 2.12
C ASP A 34 -9.46 19.57 1.43
N SER A 35 -8.31 19.78 0.78
CA SER A 35 -7.87 21.12 0.33
C SER A 35 -7.24 21.15 -1.07
N GLY A 36 -7.19 20.01 -1.76
CA GLY A 36 -6.62 19.89 -3.09
C GLY A 36 -5.09 19.90 -3.14
N TYR A 37 -4.56 19.73 -4.35
CA TYR A 37 -3.13 19.58 -4.60
C TYR A 37 -2.28 20.78 -4.16
N ASN A 38 -2.78 22.01 -4.30
CA ASN A 38 -2.02 23.21 -3.99
C ASN A 38 -1.52 23.23 -2.53
N MET A 39 -2.35 22.74 -1.59
CA MET A 39 -2.01 22.64 -0.17
C MET A 39 -0.82 21.71 0.09
N ILE A 40 -0.76 20.60 -0.62
CA ILE A 40 0.26 19.56 -0.41
C ILE A 40 1.43 19.65 -1.39
N SER A 41 1.34 20.48 -2.43
CA SER A 41 2.33 20.60 -3.52
C SER A 41 3.75 20.81 -3.00
N ARG A 42 3.94 21.59 -1.93
CA ARG A 42 5.27 21.79 -1.31
C ARG A 42 5.80 20.55 -0.61
N LEU A 43 4.92 19.80 0.05
CA LEU A 43 5.27 18.55 0.73
C LEU A 43 5.60 17.46 -0.29
N VAL A 44 4.81 17.41 -1.37
CA VAL A 44 5.06 16.54 -2.51
C VAL A 44 6.33 16.97 -3.23
N LYS A 45 6.63 18.24 -3.49
CA LYS A 45 7.89 18.65 -4.15
C LYS A 45 9.15 18.08 -3.51
N LYS A 46 9.18 17.99 -2.18
CA LYS A 46 10.32 17.45 -1.43
C LYS A 46 10.42 15.91 -1.50
N LYS A 47 9.30 15.21 -1.71
CA LYS A 47 9.19 13.73 -1.64
C LYS A 47 8.60 13.06 -2.90
N GLY A 48 8.15 13.83 -3.87
CA GLY A 48 7.26 13.42 -4.96
C GLY A 48 8.02 12.71 -6.05
N GLY A 49 9.32 12.99 -6.14
CA GLY A 49 10.27 12.15 -6.83
C GLY A 49 10.48 10.77 -6.19
N ASP A 50 9.88 10.44 -5.05
CA ASP A 50 9.91 9.05 -4.55
C ASP A 50 8.69 8.24 -5.00
N LEU A 51 7.54 8.87 -5.25
CA LEU A 51 6.27 8.15 -5.54
C LEU A 51 6.33 7.27 -6.79
N PHE A 52 7.12 7.66 -7.79
CA PHE A 52 7.28 6.91 -9.05
C PHE A 52 8.58 6.12 -9.14
N PHE A 53 9.54 6.43 -8.26
CA PHE A 53 10.89 5.89 -8.35
C PHE A 53 11.12 4.75 -7.37
N LYS A 54 10.30 4.68 -6.31
CA LYS A 54 10.27 3.57 -5.36
C LYS A 54 9.44 2.42 -5.92
N LYS A 55 9.81 1.21 -5.54
CA LYS A 55 9.09 -0.01 -5.89
C LYS A 55 7.78 -0.10 -5.11
N PHE A 56 7.79 0.38 -3.86
CA PHE A 56 6.60 0.44 -3.02
C PHE A 56 6.47 1.80 -2.34
N THR A 57 5.25 2.32 -2.26
CA THR A 57 4.89 3.42 -1.37
C THR A 57 3.80 2.95 -0.41
N LEU A 58 4.09 3.02 0.89
CA LEU A 58 3.12 2.80 1.94
C LEU A 58 2.32 4.08 2.19
N ILE A 59 1.00 4.01 2.03
CA ILE A 59 0.08 5.14 2.12
C ILE A 59 -0.96 4.85 3.22
N PRO A 60 -0.75 5.34 4.45
CA PRO A 60 -1.79 5.28 5.48
C PRO A 60 -2.96 6.19 5.09
N ALA A 61 -4.16 5.62 5.00
CA ALA A 61 -5.38 6.34 4.65
C ALA A 61 -6.42 6.23 5.77
N ASN A 62 -7.13 7.33 6.03
CA ASN A 62 -8.23 7.37 6.99
C ASN A 62 -9.56 7.43 6.22
N VAL A 63 -10.21 6.28 6.17
CA VAL A 63 -11.51 6.03 5.58
C VAL A 63 -12.57 6.51 6.58
N ASP A 64 -13.49 7.35 6.13
CA ASP A 64 -14.66 7.81 6.92
C ASP A 64 -14.33 8.61 8.18
N ASN A 65 -13.13 9.19 8.27
CA ASN A 65 -12.57 9.86 9.47
C ASN A 65 -12.35 8.96 10.69
N MET A 66 -12.72 7.68 10.62
CA MET A 66 -12.86 6.80 11.78
C MET A 66 -12.10 5.49 11.63
N HIS A 67 -11.79 5.09 10.40
CA HIS A 67 -11.24 3.80 10.05
C HIS A 67 -9.91 3.97 9.32
N TRP A 68 -8.86 3.30 9.79
CA TRP A 68 -7.54 3.41 9.17
C TRP A 68 -7.27 2.17 8.34
N VAL A 69 -6.89 2.39 7.09
CA VAL A 69 -6.41 1.36 6.18
C VAL A 69 -4.99 1.66 5.75
N LEU A 70 -4.27 0.64 5.31
CA LEU A 70 -2.96 0.80 4.69
C LEU A 70 -3.10 0.51 3.19
N ALA A 71 -2.84 1.51 2.36
CA ALA A 71 -2.68 1.31 0.93
C ALA A 71 -1.20 1.07 0.61
N ILE A 72 -0.90 0.09 -0.24
CA ILE A 72 0.44 -0.14 -0.81
C ILE A 72 0.36 0.15 -2.30
N LEU A 73 1.03 1.22 -2.72
CA LEU A 73 1.18 1.58 -4.11
C LEU A 73 2.38 0.82 -4.69
N HIS A 74 2.16 0.12 -5.79
CA HIS A 74 3.19 -0.50 -6.61
C HIS A 74 3.06 0.07 -8.04
N PRO A 75 3.92 1.01 -8.44
CA PRO A 75 3.88 1.57 -9.79
C PRO A 75 4.32 0.50 -10.81
N VAL A 76 3.47 0.24 -11.80
CA VAL A 76 3.81 -0.59 -12.94
C VAL A 76 4.50 0.31 -13.96
N ARG A 77 5.81 0.17 -14.09
CA ARG A 77 6.56 0.90 -15.13
C ARG A 77 6.14 0.30 -16.46
N GLY A 78 5.55 1.13 -17.34
CA GLY A 78 4.81 0.75 -18.55
C GLY A 78 5.53 -0.07 -19.63
N ARG A 79 6.67 -0.73 -19.34
CA ARG A 79 7.16 -1.77 -20.23
C ARG A 79 6.33 -3.02 -20.02
N LYS A 80 5.47 -3.33 -20.98
CA LYS A 80 4.74 -4.60 -21.09
C LYS A 80 5.64 -5.83 -20.82
N ASP A 81 6.89 -5.75 -21.25
CA ASP A 81 7.92 -6.78 -21.03
C ASP A 81 8.30 -6.96 -19.55
N GLU A 82 8.13 -5.94 -18.71
CA GLU A 82 8.39 -6.00 -17.27
C GLU A 82 7.24 -6.64 -16.50
N ASP A 83 5.99 -6.52 -16.95
CA ASP A 83 4.85 -7.25 -16.37
C ASP A 83 4.99 -8.76 -16.58
N ASP A 84 5.35 -9.17 -17.81
CA ASP A 84 5.63 -10.57 -18.14
C ASP A 84 6.90 -11.08 -17.43
N LYS A 85 7.90 -10.21 -17.23
CA LYS A 85 9.08 -10.54 -16.42
C LYS A 85 8.78 -10.60 -14.93
N MET A 86 7.87 -9.79 -14.40
CA MET A 86 7.48 -9.85 -12.99
C MET A 86 6.70 -11.14 -12.73
N ALA A 87 5.76 -11.50 -13.62
CA ALA A 87 5.09 -12.80 -13.57
C ALA A 87 6.08 -13.99 -13.60
N SER A 88 7.23 -13.86 -14.28
CA SER A 88 8.27 -14.91 -14.34
C SER A 88 9.36 -14.81 -13.27
N LEU A 89 9.67 -13.63 -12.72
CA LEU A 89 10.62 -13.40 -11.61
C LEU A 89 10.07 -13.91 -10.27
N PHE A 90 8.75 -14.03 -10.14
CA PHE A 90 8.08 -14.70 -9.03
C PHE A 90 7.67 -16.15 -9.36
N GLY A 91 8.25 -16.76 -10.41
CA GLY A 91 8.27 -18.21 -10.58
C GLY A 91 8.80 -18.91 -9.33
N PRO A 92 8.49 -20.20 -9.10
CA PRO A 92 8.32 -20.78 -7.77
C PRO A 92 9.52 -20.49 -6.85
N ILE A 93 9.38 -19.52 -5.95
CA ILE A 93 10.28 -19.28 -4.81
C ILE A 93 9.91 -20.26 -3.68
N LEU A 94 9.55 -21.50 -4.05
CA LEU A 94 9.20 -22.60 -3.16
C LEU A 94 10.00 -23.83 -3.56
N GLU A 95 11.33 -23.73 -3.51
CA GLU A 95 12.20 -24.92 -3.46
C GLU A 95 12.99 -25.03 -2.14
N ASP A 96 12.70 -24.18 -1.15
CA ASP A 96 13.17 -24.39 0.22
C ASP A 96 11.95 -24.50 1.14
N GLU A 97 11.79 -25.70 1.70
CA GLU A 97 10.71 -26.16 2.59
C GLU A 97 9.42 -26.70 1.93
N GLY A 98 9.55 -27.81 1.20
CA GLY A 98 8.74 -29.01 1.48
C GLY A 98 7.21 -28.94 1.41
N VAL A 99 6.62 -28.19 0.47
CA VAL A 99 5.17 -28.24 0.22
C VAL A 99 4.90 -28.67 -1.24
N GLU A 100 4.42 -29.90 -1.42
CA GLU A 100 3.97 -30.41 -2.72
C GLU A 100 2.70 -29.67 -3.18
N GLU A 101 2.78 -28.94 -4.29
CA GLU A 101 1.63 -28.26 -4.89
C GLU A 101 1.08 -29.02 -6.10
N ARG A 102 -0.18 -29.45 -6.00
CA ARG A 102 -1.04 -29.82 -7.13
C ARG A 102 -2.02 -28.67 -7.37
N VAL A 103 -1.81 -27.90 -8.42
CA VAL A 103 -2.86 -27.00 -8.96
C VAL A 103 -2.98 -27.21 -10.46
N ARG A 104 -4.14 -27.72 -10.88
CA ARG A 104 -4.58 -27.72 -12.29
C ARG A 104 -5.39 -26.44 -12.51
N VAL A 105 -4.99 -25.65 -13.49
CA VAL A 105 -5.73 -24.49 -13.97
C VAL A 105 -6.80 -24.96 -14.94
N THR A 106 -8.07 -24.64 -14.66
CA THR A 106 -9.17 -24.72 -15.63
C THR A 106 -9.75 -23.34 -15.84
N GLU A 107 -9.65 -22.83 -17.06
CA GLU A 107 -10.24 -21.56 -17.49
C GLU A 107 -11.70 -21.77 -17.91
N PHE A 108 -12.61 -20.93 -17.43
CA PHE A 108 -13.92 -20.73 -18.05
C PHE A 108 -14.34 -19.26 -17.94
N GLY A 109 -14.62 -18.65 -19.10
CA GLY A 109 -15.13 -17.30 -19.25
C GLY A 109 -16.65 -17.22 -19.03
N GLY A 110 -17.08 -16.17 -18.33
CA GLY A 110 -18.49 -15.81 -18.17
C GLY A 110 -18.64 -14.29 -18.20
N VAL A 111 -19.28 -13.79 -19.25
CA VAL A 111 -19.67 -12.39 -19.43
C VAL A 111 -20.95 -12.13 -18.61
N SER A 112 -21.02 -11.03 -17.86
CA SER A 112 -22.25 -10.58 -17.21
C SER A 112 -22.42 -9.07 -17.42
N GLU A 113 -23.52 -8.71 -18.08
CA GLU A 113 -24.04 -7.35 -18.27
C GLU A 113 -24.97 -6.93 -17.11
N ARG A 114 -25.10 -5.59 -16.94
CA ARG A 114 -26.13 -4.77 -16.22
C ARG A 114 -25.58 -4.09 -14.95
N ALA A 115 -25.90 -2.84 -14.60
CA ALA A 115 -26.65 -1.74 -15.23
C ALA A 115 -26.20 -0.40 -14.61
N ARG A 116 -26.23 0.70 -15.38
CA ARG A 116 -25.78 2.05 -15.01
C ARG A 116 -26.88 2.86 -14.30
N GLY A 117 -26.60 3.36 -13.11
CA GLY A 117 -27.31 4.49 -12.47
C GLY A 117 -26.42 5.73 -12.51
N LYS A 118 -26.89 6.82 -13.13
CA LYS A 118 -26.12 8.06 -13.37
C LYS A 118 -26.26 9.02 -12.18
N GLN A 119 -25.17 9.33 -11.50
CA GLN A 119 -24.98 10.63 -10.84
C GLN A 119 -23.96 11.43 -11.66
N LYS A 120 -24.35 12.63 -12.09
CA LYS A 120 -23.51 13.54 -12.87
C LYS A 120 -22.44 14.14 -11.95
N ALA A 121 -21.24 13.58 -11.98
CA ALA A 121 -20.03 14.33 -11.69
C ALA A 121 -19.69 15.16 -12.93
N SER A 122 -19.35 16.44 -12.74
CA SER A 122 -18.74 17.24 -13.81
C SER A 122 -17.34 16.67 -14.08
N VAL A 123 -17.25 15.80 -15.08
CA VAL A 123 -15.98 15.37 -15.63
C VAL A 123 -15.34 16.61 -16.23
N MET A 124 -14.17 17.00 -15.72
CA MET A 124 -13.27 17.88 -16.49
C MET A 124 -12.92 17.10 -17.76
N GLU A 125 -13.60 17.38 -18.86
CA GLU A 125 -13.16 16.96 -20.19
C GLU A 125 -11.87 17.75 -20.48
N ALA A 126 -10.74 17.18 -20.05
CA ALA A 126 -9.47 17.55 -20.61
C ALA A 126 -9.43 16.95 -22.02
N ASP A 127 -9.35 17.81 -23.04
CA ASP A 127 -9.05 17.41 -24.40
C ASP A 127 -7.66 16.74 -24.43
N VAL A 128 -7.62 15.42 -24.25
CA VAL A 128 -6.40 14.62 -24.39
C VAL A 128 -6.38 14.02 -25.79
N ASP A 129 -6.07 14.85 -26.79
CA ASP A 129 -5.78 14.44 -28.16
C ASP A 129 -4.32 13.96 -28.33
N ASN A 130 -3.78 13.30 -27.30
CA ASN A 130 -2.43 12.75 -27.33
C ASN A 130 -2.54 11.24 -27.16
N GLY A 131 -2.04 10.49 -28.15
CA GLY A 131 -1.74 9.05 -28.04
C GLY A 131 -0.64 8.76 -27.01
N GLY A 132 -0.74 9.36 -25.82
CA GLY A 132 0.18 9.21 -24.71
C GLY A 132 0.00 7.83 -24.07
N GLU A 133 1.12 7.26 -23.67
CA GLU A 133 1.18 6.00 -22.94
C GLU A 133 0.40 6.10 -21.63
N VAL A 134 -0.57 5.21 -21.43
CA VAL A 134 -1.27 5.07 -20.14
C VAL A 134 -0.41 4.20 -19.23
N HIS A 135 0.06 4.77 -18.14
CA HIS A 135 0.79 4.03 -17.11
C HIS A 135 -0.18 3.44 -16.10
N ARG A 136 0.12 2.26 -15.56
CA ARG A 136 -0.73 1.60 -14.55
C ARG A 136 -0.06 1.62 -13.19
N ALA A 137 -0.87 1.70 -12.16
CA ALA A 137 -0.43 1.60 -10.77
C ALA A 137 -1.33 0.65 -10.01
N HIS A 138 -0.76 -0.35 -9.33
CA HIS A 138 -1.56 -1.19 -8.44
C HIS A 138 -1.64 -0.57 -7.05
N VAL A 139 -2.85 -0.48 -6.52
CA VAL A 139 -3.11 0.02 -5.17
C VAL A 139 -3.72 -1.11 -4.36
N TYR A 140 -2.90 -1.73 -3.52
CA TYR A 140 -3.31 -2.81 -2.64
C TYR A 140 -3.84 -2.23 -1.33
N ILE A 141 -5.13 -2.45 -1.03
CA ILE A 141 -5.79 -1.99 0.19
C ILE A 141 -5.76 -3.12 1.22
N LEU A 142 -5.04 -2.88 2.31
CA LEU A 142 -4.96 -3.76 3.46
C LEU A 142 -5.87 -3.19 4.55
N ASP A 143 -6.99 -3.90 4.77
CA ASP A 143 -7.99 -3.52 5.75
C ASP A 143 -8.45 -4.77 6.53
N SER A 144 -8.24 -4.75 7.85
CA SER A 144 -8.64 -5.83 8.76
C SER A 144 -10.14 -5.94 8.99
N LEU A 145 -10.95 -4.98 8.53
CA LEU A 145 -12.41 -5.06 8.53
C LEU A 145 -12.97 -5.64 7.22
N CYS A 146 -12.14 -5.84 6.20
CA CYS A 146 -12.57 -6.23 4.85
C CYS A 146 -13.06 -7.70 4.77
N GLU A 147 -12.66 -8.58 5.69
CA GLU A 147 -13.16 -9.96 5.75
C GLU A 147 -14.69 -10.01 5.85
N ARG A 148 -15.29 -9.08 6.59
CA ARG A 148 -16.76 -8.99 6.75
C ARG A 148 -17.50 -8.69 5.44
N LEU A 149 -16.79 -8.18 4.45
CA LEU A 149 -17.32 -7.79 3.15
C LEU A 149 -16.90 -8.77 2.05
N GLY A 150 -16.40 -9.96 2.41
CA GLY A 150 -15.96 -10.97 1.44
C GLY A 150 -14.71 -10.55 0.66
N PHE A 151 -13.84 -9.74 1.27
CA PHE A 151 -12.61 -9.23 0.64
C PHE A 151 -12.87 -8.42 -0.64
N GLN A 152 -13.95 -7.65 -0.66
CA GLN A 152 -14.25 -6.71 -1.73
C GLN A 152 -13.97 -5.28 -1.28
N LEU A 153 -13.50 -4.45 -2.22
CA LEU A 153 -13.40 -3.01 -2.00
C LEU A 153 -14.82 -2.43 -1.90
N ASN A 154 -15.14 -1.77 -0.78
CA ASN A 154 -16.36 -0.99 -0.65
C ASN A 154 -16.18 0.38 -1.29
N ASN A 155 -17.23 1.21 -1.31
CA ASN A 155 -17.18 2.56 -1.88
C ASN A 155 -16.06 3.40 -1.27
N ALA A 156 -15.88 3.33 0.05
CA ALA A 156 -14.87 4.14 0.73
C ALA A 156 -13.43 3.72 0.37
N HIS A 157 -13.19 2.43 0.09
CA HIS A 157 -11.93 1.97 -0.47
C HIS A 157 -11.73 2.45 -1.92
N GLN A 158 -12.78 2.45 -2.73
CA GLN A 158 -12.72 2.96 -4.11
C GLN A 158 -12.44 4.46 -4.14
N ASP A 159 -12.98 5.22 -3.19
CA ASP A 159 -12.68 6.65 -3.02
C ASP A 159 -11.20 6.86 -2.71
N VAL A 160 -10.60 6.05 -1.82
CA VAL A 160 -9.16 6.09 -1.53
C VAL A 160 -8.33 5.82 -2.78
N VAL A 161 -8.69 4.80 -3.57
CA VAL A 161 -7.99 4.46 -4.83
C VAL A 161 -8.09 5.62 -5.82
N THR A 162 -9.28 6.18 -5.98
CA THR A 162 -9.54 7.33 -6.86
C THR A 162 -8.70 8.54 -6.44
N HIS A 163 -8.66 8.87 -5.15
CA HIS A 163 -7.85 9.99 -4.66
C HIS A 163 -6.34 9.75 -4.80
N ILE A 164 -5.88 8.50 -4.68
CA ILE A 164 -4.50 8.13 -4.99
C ILE A 164 -4.22 8.33 -6.48
N GLU A 165 -5.12 7.91 -7.37
CA GLU A 165 -5.01 8.13 -8.82
C GLU A 165 -4.91 9.62 -9.18
N GLU A 166 -5.83 10.42 -8.66
CA GLU A 166 -5.86 11.87 -8.88
C GLU A 166 -4.56 12.52 -8.38
N LEU A 167 -4.09 12.11 -7.19
CA LEU A 167 -2.82 12.56 -6.63
C LEU A 167 -1.67 12.21 -7.57
N LEU A 168 -1.54 10.96 -8.00
CA LEU A 168 -0.48 10.50 -8.90
C LEU A 168 -0.49 11.28 -10.21
N ASN A 169 -1.66 11.48 -10.82
CA ASN A 169 -1.77 12.26 -12.04
C ASN A 169 -1.31 13.72 -11.85
N ARG A 170 -1.62 14.35 -10.71
CA ARG A 170 -1.13 15.70 -10.39
C ARG A 170 0.39 15.73 -10.18
N VAL A 171 0.95 14.76 -9.46
CA VAL A 171 2.41 14.68 -9.28
C VAL A 171 3.10 14.45 -10.61
N ALA A 172 2.58 13.55 -11.46
CA ALA A 172 3.13 13.25 -12.77
C ALA A 172 3.12 14.46 -13.70
N GLN A 173 2.00 15.21 -13.75
CA GLN A 173 1.92 16.46 -14.52
C GLN A 173 2.97 17.49 -14.10
N GLU A 174 3.27 17.61 -12.81
CA GLU A 174 4.23 18.60 -12.32
C GLU A 174 5.69 18.14 -12.41
N HIS A 175 5.96 16.84 -12.20
CA HIS A 175 7.31 16.33 -11.97
C HIS A 175 7.81 15.33 -13.03
N CYS A 176 6.92 14.74 -13.81
CA CYS A 176 7.23 13.67 -14.77
C CYS A 176 6.89 14.13 -16.19
N ARG A 177 7.73 14.98 -16.76
CA ARG A 177 7.55 15.45 -18.15
C ARG A 177 7.41 14.27 -19.11
N GLY A 178 6.34 14.27 -19.89
CA GLY A 178 6.07 13.25 -20.90
C GLY A 178 5.38 11.99 -20.40
N TRP A 179 5.12 11.87 -19.09
CA TRP A 179 4.25 10.80 -18.59
C TRP A 179 2.80 11.10 -19.01
N GLY A 180 2.12 10.07 -19.51
CA GLY A 180 0.69 10.15 -19.80
C GLY A 180 -0.17 10.03 -18.54
N LEU A 181 -1.42 9.63 -18.74
CA LEU A 181 -2.35 9.38 -17.65
C LEU A 181 -1.89 8.14 -16.85
N ILE A 182 -2.04 8.21 -15.53
CA ILE A 182 -1.86 7.08 -14.63
C ILE A 182 -3.24 6.53 -14.27
N GLU A 183 -3.45 5.25 -14.55
CA GLU A 183 -4.63 4.47 -14.15
C GLU A 183 -4.31 3.69 -12.87
N ALA A 184 -5.03 3.93 -11.78
CA ALA A 184 -4.84 3.22 -10.52
C ALA A 184 -5.83 2.04 -10.40
N ILE A 185 -5.30 0.83 -10.28
CA ILE A 185 -6.07 -0.40 -10.15
C ILE A 185 -6.09 -0.82 -8.68
N GLY A 186 -7.21 -0.56 -8.02
CA GLY A 186 -7.47 -0.98 -6.64
C GLY A 186 -7.63 -2.49 -6.50
N LYS A 187 -6.98 -3.09 -5.49
CA LYS A 187 -7.15 -4.50 -5.10
C LYS A 187 -7.27 -4.62 -3.59
N ALA A 188 -8.29 -5.33 -3.10
CA ALA A 188 -8.39 -5.68 -1.68
C ALA A 188 -7.43 -6.85 -1.38
N VAL A 189 -6.67 -6.74 -0.30
CA VAL A 189 -5.76 -7.80 0.15
C VAL A 189 -6.37 -8.54 1.32
N ARG A 190 -6.29 -9.88 1.29
CA ARG A 190 -6.65 -10.71 2.44
C ARG A 190 -5.61 -10.55 3.53
N VAL A 191 -6.03 -9.98 4.64
CA VAL A 191 -5.21 -9.78 5.84
C VAL A 191 -5.91 -10.42 7.03
N CYS A 192 -5.16 -10.66 8.11
CA CYS A 192 -5.75 -11.14 9.36
C CYS A 192 -6.84 -10.17 9.84
N ALA A 193 -8.06 -10.68 9.99
CA ALA A 193 -9.15 -9.89 10.54
C ALA A 193 -8.95 -9.68 12.02
N GLU A 194 -9.20 -8.44 12.47
CA GLU A 194 -9.09 -8.09 13.88
C GLU A 194 -10.46 -7.62 14.37
N THR A 195 -11.00 -8.31 15.37
CA THR A 195 -12.22 -7.86 16.05
C THR A 195 -11.83 -6.98 17.23
N GLY A 196 -12.00 -5.66 17.11
CA GLY A 196 -11.63 -4.76 18.19
C GLY A 196 -11.98 -3.29 17.99
N GLY A 197 -11.76 -2.45 19.02
CA GLY A 197 -12.05 -1.02 19.00
C GLY A 197 -11.10 -0.18 18.13
N ARG A 198 -11.46 1.09 17.88
CA ARG A 198 -10.77 2.03 16.96
C ARG A 198 -9.24 2.14 17.13
N GLU A 199 -8.73 2.10 18.36
CA GLU A 199 -7.28 2.18 18.61
C GLU A 199 -6.52 0.97 18.04
N ARG A 200 -7.17 -0.20 17.97
CA ARG A 200 -6.58 -1.41 17.38
C ARG A 200 -6.40 -1.27 15.88
N LEU A 201 -7.33 -0.63 15.16
CA LEU A 201 -7.27 -0.47 13.69
C LEU A 201 -6.01 0.27 13.24
N ARG A 202 -5.61 1.33 13.96
CA ARG A 202 -4.35 2.04 13.68
C ARG A 202 -3.11 1.17 13.90
N ARG A 203 -3.13 0.32 14.92
CA ARG A 203 -2.03 -0.62 15.19
C ARG A 203 -1.97 -1.71 14.12
N VAL A 204 -3.11 -2.15 13.60
CA VAL A 204 -3.13 -3.19 12.56
C VAL A 204 -2.41 -2.68 11.32
N GLY A 205 -2.65 -1.45 10.87
CA GLY A 205 -1.90 -0.85 9.76
C GLY A 205 -0.37 -0.85 9.99
N LEU A 206 0.09 -0.56 11.22
CA LEU A 206 1.52 -0.63 11.57
C LEU A 206 2.06 -2.07 11.54
N HIS A 207 1.29 -3.03 12.03
CA HIS A 207 1.64 -4.45 12.01
C HIS A 207 1.80 -4.95 10.58
N LEU A 208 0.77 -4.73 9.75
CA LEU A 208 0.75 -5.17 8.36
C LEU A 208 1.91 -4.55 7.57
N ALA A 209 2.23 -3.27 7.80
CA ALA A 209 3.42 -2.65 7.23
C ALA A 209 4.71 -3.35 7.69
N ARG A 210 4.87 -3.59 9.00
CA ARG A 210 6.07 -4.26 9.54
C ARG A 210 6.26 -5.64 8.92
N VAL A 211 5.21 -6.44 8.84
CA VAL A 211 5.25 -7.80 8.28
C VAL A 211 5.54 -7.74 6.77
N PHE A 212 4.88 -6.86 6.02
CA PHE A 212 5.15 -6.62 4.61
C PHE A 212 6.63 -6.29 4.38
N LEU A 213 7.17 -5.37 5.17
CA LEU A 213 8.55 -4.90 5.01
C LEU A 213 9.58 -6.00 5.28
N LYS A 214 9.32 -6.97 6.19
CA LYS A 214 10.23 -8.12 6.42
C LYS A 214 10.54 -8.88 5.11
N ASN A 215 9.53 -9.05 4.23
CA ASN A 215 9.70 -9.72 2.94
C ASN A 215 8.72 -9.19 1.87
N PRO A 216 9.00 -8.04 1.24
CA PRO A 216 8.08 -7.41 0.28
C PRO A 216 7.81 -8.28 -0.94
N ALA A 217 8.81 -9.06 -1.38
CA ALA A 217 8.70 -9.96 -2.53
C ALA A 217 7.65 -11.05 -2.28
N ARG A 218 7.71 -11.73 -1.12
CA ARG A 218 6.70 -12.72 -0.72
C ARG A 218 5.30 -12.11 -0.68
N PHE A 219 5.14 -10.93 -0.07
CA PHE A 219 3.81 -10.32 0.01
C PHE A 219 3.31 -9.79 -1.33
N CYS A 220 4.19 -9.39 -2.24
CA CYS A 220 3.76 -9.09 -3.61
C CYS A 220 3.18 -10.32 -4.31
N TYR A 221 3.82 -11.47 -4.15
CA TYR A 221 3.28 -12.73 -4.64
C TYR A 221 1.91 -13.02 -4.01
N LEU A 222 1.79 -12.97 -2.68
CA LEU A 222 0.52 -13.22 -1.98
C LEU A 222 -0.60 -12.23 -2.36
N MET A 223 -0.27 -10.95 -2.57
CA MET A 223 -1.23 -9.91 -2.96
C MET A 223 -1.67 -10.00 -4.43
N THR A 224 -0.89 -10.67 -5.27
CA THR A 224 -1.19 -10.86 -6.70
C THR A 224 -1.82 -12.22 -7.00
N ALA A 225 -1.57 -13.21 -6.15
CA ALA A 225 -2.20 -14.52 -6.25
C ALA A 225 -3.72 -14.42 -6.12
N ASP A 226 -4.43 -15.15 -6.97
CA ASP A 226 -5.87 -15.38 -6.81
C ASP A 226 -6.06 -16.12 -5.49
N GLY A 227 -6.42 -15.41 -4.41
CA GLY A 227 -6.57 -15.96 -3.05
C GLY A 227 -7.69 -17.00 -2.88
N ARG A 228 -8.09 -17.70 -3.95
CA ARG A 228 -9.02 -18.82 -3.91
C ARG A 228 -8.35 -19.99 -3.21
N GLY A 229 -8.96 -20.46 -2.11
CA GLY A 229 -8.49 -21.63 -1.37
C GLY A 229 -7.60 -21.32 -0.16
N THR A 230 -7.10 -20.10 0.01
CA THR A 230 -6.33 -19.73 1.22
C THR A 230 -7.26 -19.68 2.44
N SER A 231 -6.94 -20.47 3.48
CA SER A 231 -7.72 -20.48 4.71
C SER A 231 -7.44 -19.24 5.57
N ALA A 232 -8.34 -18.92 6.50
CA ALA A 232 -8.12 -17.81 7.44
C ALA A 232 -6.91 -18.07 8.35
N GLU A 233 -6.60 -19.34 8.64
CA GLU A 233 -5.42 -19.73 9.42
C GLU A 233 -4.13 -19.44 8.64
N ASP A 234 -4.08 -19.77 7.35
CA ASP A 234 -2.93 -19.48 6.49
C ASP A 234 -2.70 -17.98 6.38
N VAL A 235 -3.77 -17.20 6.18
CA VAL A 235 -3.69 -15.73 6.19
C VAL A 235 -3.18 -15.23 7.55
N GLY A 236 -3.68 -15.79 8.66
CA GLY A 236 -3.21 -15.44 10.00
C GLY A 236 -1.72 -15.73 10.21
N ARG A 237 -1.23 -16.85 9.67
CA ARG A 237 0.18 -17.27 9.73
C ARG A 237 1.06 -16.35 8.87
N ASP A 238 0.65 -16.09 7.64
CA ASP A 238 1.35 -15.18 6.72
C ASP A 238 1.48 -13.78 7.33
N TRP A 239 0.39 -13.24 7.88
CA TRP A 239 0.37 -11.90 8.47
C TRP A 239 0.79 -11.87 9.95
N GLN A 240 1.29 -12.97 10.51
CA GLN A 240 1.80 -13.06 11.89
C GLN A 240 0.80 -12.50 12.92
N ALA A 241 -0.46 -12.93 12.84
CA ALA A 241 -1.56 -12.36 13.63
C ALA A 241 -1.31 -12.42 15.15
N GLU A 242 -0.57 -13.41 15.63
CA GLU A 242 -0.21 -13.56 17.04
C GLU A 242 0.73 -12.46 17.57
N GLU A 243 1.66 -11.97 16.74
CA GLU A 243 2.58 -10.87 17.09
C GLU A 243 1.85 -9.54 17.29
N PHE A 244 0.66 -9.38 16.70
CA PHE A 244 -0.11 -8.14 16.77
C PHE A 244 -0.43 -7.71 18.22
N THR A 245 -0.74 -8.68 19.08
CA THR A 245 -1.17 -8.45 20.46
C THR A 245 -0.13 -7.67 21.27
N ASN A 246 1.16 -7.87 20.99
CA ASN A 246 2.27 -7.21 21.69
C ASN A 246 2.84 -5.98 20.96
N LEU A 247 2.27 -5.58 19.82
CA LEU A 247 2.85 -4.49 19.02
C LEU A 247 3.00 -3.17 19.80
N ARG A 248 2.09 -2.89 20.73
CA ARG A 248 2.18 -1.69 21.58
C ARG A 248 3.40 -1.72 22.49
N GLY A 249 3.69 -2.87 23.11
CA GLY A 249 4.86 -3.05 23.97
C GLY A 249 6.14 -2.83 23.17
N VAL A 250 6.24 -3.50 22.01
CA VAL A 250 7.38 -3.36 21.10
C VAL A 250 7.61 -1.90 20.67
N LEU A 251 6.54 -1.17 20.33
CA LEU A 251 6.67 0.25 19.95
C LEU A 251 7.14 1.14 21.10
N LEU A 252 6.67 0.88 22.32
CA LEU A 252 7.06 1.68 23.49
C LEU A 252 8.53 1.42 23.86
N GLU A 253 8.92 0.15 23.92
CA GLU A 253 10.32 -0.25 24.15
C GLU A 253 11.25 0.43 23.14
N ARG A 254 10.87 0.44 21.86
CA ARG A 254 11.69 1.09 20.82
C ARG A 254 11.77 2.61 20.95
N ILE A 255 10.69 3.26 21.39
CA ILE A 255 10.71 4.70 21.69
C ILE A 255 11.64 4.97 22.87
N GLU A 256 11.57 4.19 23.93
CA GLU A 256 12.42 4.32 25.12
C GLU A 256 13.90 4.15 24.76
N GLU A 257 14.25 3.15 23.96
CA GLU A 257 15.62 2.96 23.46
C GLU A 257 16.11 4.16 22.64
N MET A 258 15.28 4.71 21.76
CA MET A 258 15.63 5.88 20.94
C MET A 258 15.84 7.13 21.79
N VAL A 259 15.03 7.32 22.85
CA VAL A 259 15.19 8.42 23.80
C VAL A 259 16.50 8.26 24.56
N ALA A 260 16.78 7.08 25.12
CA ALA A 260 18.02 6.81 25.85
C ALA A 260 19.28 6.89 24.95
N ALA A 261 19.18 6.55 23.66
CA ALA A 261 20.27 6.74 22.71
C ALA A 261 20.56 8.23 22.48
N ARG A 262 19.51 9.05 22.32
CA ARG A 262 19.65 10.49 22.12
C ARG A 262 20.23 11.20 23.35
N GLU A 263 19.80 10.83 24.55
CA GLU A 263 20.34 11.40 25.80
C GLU A 263 21.84 11.13 25.95
N ARG A 264 22.32 9.96 25.51
CA ARG A 264 23.75 9.63 25.48
C ARG A 264 24.51 10.47 24.45
N GLU A 265 23.99 10.62 23.23
CA GLU A 265 24.60 11.46 22.19
C GLU A 265 24.71 12.93 22.64
N GLU A 266 23.70 13.46 23.33
CA GLU A 266 23.71 14.82 23.87
C GLU A 266 24.72 14.99 25.02
N ALA A 267 24.91 13.96 25.86
CA ALA A 267 25.93 13.96 26.91
C ALA A 267 27.37 13.89 26.36
N ASP A 268 27.60 13.08 25.33
CA ASP A 268 28.92 12.91 24.71
C ASP A 268 29.33 14.12 23.84
N GLY A 269 28.36 14.86 23.28
CA GLY A 269 28.60 16.04 22.44
C GLY A 269 28.81 17.37 23.18
N LEU A 270 28.83 17.34 24.52
CA LEU A 270 29.07 18.50 25.39
C LEU A 270 30.54 18.65 25.83
N GLU A 271 31.44 17.81 25.31
CA GLU A 271 32.92 17.93 25.46
C GLU A 271 33.56 18.76 24.34
#